data_AF-A0A6N2UQ86-F1
#
_entry.id   AF-A0A6N2UQ86-F1
#
_cell.length_a   1.000
_cell.length_b   1.000
_cell.length_c   1.000
_cell.angle_alpha   90.00
_cell.angle_beta   90.00
_cell.angle_gamma   90.00
#
_symmetry.space_group_name_H-M   'P 1'
#
loop_
_entity.id
_entity.type
_entity.pdbx_description
1 polymer ?
#
loop_
_entity_poly.entity_id
_entity_poly.type
_entity_poly.pdbx_seq_one_letter_code
_entity_poly.pdbx_strand_id
1 'polypeptide(L)'
;MKKKLLAAVLAALMAMSMTACGSDKEEGGKSEGKKTAKIIDVDLTDEEYAFGIDKKQPELLEQVNTFIAKIKEDGTLDEICEKYFSEGEPTAVKSAKLDTSKEQLVVATNAAFEPFEFTKGDEYYGIDMEIASLLAEELNQELVIQNMDFDAVCLSVGQSKCDIAMAGLTVNEERAEQVAFTDTYYEASQRLIVSSDNTAFDDCKEAADVEKLLNELKESDSIGVQAGTTGQYYIEGDEEWGFPGLPAKCVTYKNSSLAVQDLINGNIDYVMVDAAPAKCITEAINEMQ
;
A
#
# COMPACT_ATOMS: atom_id res chain seq x y z
N MET A 1 -34.76 13.62 46.55
CA MET A 1 -35.11 12.97 47.84
C MET A 1 -35.11 11.46 47.65
N LYS A 2 -34.29 10.74 48.44
CA LYS A 2 -34.46 9.34 48.88
C LYS A 2 -34.57 8.27 47.75
N LYS A 3 -33.74 7.22 47.65
CA LYS A 3 -33.03 6.45 48.68
C LYS A 3 -31.96 5.54 48.03
N LYS A 4 -30.86 5.38 48.76
CA LYS A 4 -29.84 4.33 48.64
C LYS A 4 -30.41 2.96 49.06
N LEU A 5 -29.86 1.87 48.50
CA LEU A 5 -29.69 0.53 49.12
C LEU A 5 -28.71 -0.25 48.22
N LEU A 6 -27.41 -0.33 48.49
CA LEU A 6 -26.67 -1.16 49.46
C LEU A 6 -26.93 -2.67 49.34
N ALA A 7 -26.00 -3.30 48.60
CA ALA A 7 -25.33 -4.61 48.77
C ALA A 7 -25.98 -5.73 49.58
N ALA A 8 -25.95 -6.94 49.00
CA ALA A 8 -25.68 -8.18 49.75
C ALA A 8 -25.04 -9.23 48.83
N VAL A 9 -23.81 -9.61 49.18
CA VAL A 9 -23.07 -10.77 48.69
C VAL A 9 -23.72 -12.03 49.24
N LEU A 10 -23.94 -13.04 48.41
CA LEU A 10 -24.01 -14.43 48.88
C LEU A 10 -23.30 -15.35 47.89
N ALA A 11 -22.09 -15.75 48.27
CA ALA A 11 -21.41 -16.90 47.71
C ALA A 11 -22.03 -18.17 48.31
N ALA A 12 -22.41 -19.12 47.46
CA ALA A 12 -22.65 -20.50 47.86
C ALA A 12 -22.16 -21.43 46.74
N LEU A 13 -20.92 -21.89 46.88
CA LEU A 13 -20.38 -23.07 46.23
C LEU A 13 -20.97 -24.31 46.93
N MET A 14 -21.64 -25.20 46.20
CA MET A 14 -21.61 -26.64 46.49
C MET A 14 -21.69 -27.45 45.20
N ALA A 15 -20.81 -28.43 45.13
CA ALA A 15 -20.48 -29.25 43.98
C ALA A 15 -21.37 -30.49 43.88
N MET A 16 -21.58 -30.90 42.61
CA MET A 16 -21.74 -32.26 42.07
C MET A 16 -22.87 -33.18 42.57
N SER A 17 -23.72 -33.58 41.63
CA SER A 17 -23.92 -35.01 41.34
C SER A 17 -24.30 -35.23 39.87
N MET A 18 -23.61 -36.17 39.22
CA MET A 18 -23.87 -36.69 37.87
C MET A 18 -25.25 -37.40 37.86
N THR A 19 -26.00 -37.56 36.76
CA THR A 19 -25.64 -38.29 35.54
C THR A 19 -26.83 -38.25 34.55
N ALA A 20 -26.52 -38.40 33.26
CA ALA A 20 -27.28 -39.15 32.24
C ALA A 20 -28.09 -38.38 31.17
N CYS A 21 -27.48 -38.37 29.98
CA CYS A 21 -28.03 -38.70 28.65
C CYS A 21 -28.79 -37.63 27.86
N GLY A 22 -28.19 -37.23 26.73
CA GLY A 22 -28.95 -36.86 25.54
C GLY A 22 -28.25 -35.86 24.61
N SER A 23 -27.70 -36.39 23.51
CA SER A 23 -27.42 -35.70 22.24
C SER A 23 -26.11 -34.89 22.16
N ASP A 24 -25.11 -35.54 21.57
CA ASP A 24 -23.91 -34.94 21.02
C ASP A 24 -24.24 -33.76 20.10
N LYS A 25 -23.95 -32.55 20.58
CA LYS A 25 -23.49 -31.46 19.73
C LYS A 25 -22.06 -31.19 20.13
N GLU A 26 -21.12 -31.79 19.39
CA GLU A 26 -19.76 -31.26 19.32
C GLU A 26 -19.85 -29.89 18.66
N GLU A 27 -20.08 -28.84 19.45
CA GLU A 27 -19.57 -27.53 19.11
C GLU A 27 -18.05 -27.61 19.28
N GLY A 28 -17.40 -28.08 18.22
CA GLY A 28 -15.97 -27.89 18.02
C GLY A 28 -15.70 -26.40 17.88
N GLY A 29 -15.62 -25.71 19.02
CA GLY A 29 -14.93 -24.43 19.10
C GLY A 29 -13.48 -24.68 18.74
N LYS A 30 -13.16 -24.62 17.44
CA LYS A 30 -11.79 -24.38 17.01
C LYS A 30 -11.35 -23.15 17.77
N SER A 31 -10.30 -23.29 18.55
CA SER A 31 -9.46 -22.15 18.91
C SER A 31 -9.11 -21.49 17.57
N GLU A 32 -9.76 -20.38 17.24
CA GLU A 32 -9.38 -19.58 16.07
C GLU A 32 -7.96 -19.09 16.37
N GLY A 33 -6.98 -19.81 15.79
CA GLY A 33 -5.60 -19.37 15.84
C GLY A 33 -5.49 -17.99 15.21
N LYS A 34 -4.56 -17.18 15.71
CA LYS A 34 -4.21 -15.88 15.16
C LYS A 34 -4.05 -16.01 13.64
N LYS A 35 -4.95 -15.40 12.85
CA LYS A 35 -4.89 -15.41 11.39
C LYS A 35 -3.94 -14.32 10.94
N THR A 36 -2.83 -14.69 10.33
CA THR A 36 -1.79 -13.77 9.86
C THR A 36 -1.56 -13.96 8.36
N ALA A 37 -0.82 -13.04 7.76
CA ALA A 37 -0.37 -13.12 6.37
C ALA A 37 1.15 -13.28 6.28
N LYS A 38 1.64 -13.80 5.15
CA LYS A 38 3.07 -13.83 4.80
C LYS A 38 3.25 -13.43 3.34
N ILE A 39 4.42 -12.89 3.04
CA ILE A 39 4.83 -12.51 1.68
C ILE A 39 5.55 -13.69 1.05
N ILE A 40 5.30 -13.94 -0.22
CA ILE A 40 6.14 -14.80 -1.04
C ILE A 40 7.32 -13.95 -1.51
N ASP A 41 8.51 -14.27 -1.00
CA ASP A 41 9.75 -13.49 -1.23
C ASP A 41 10.34 -13.78 -2.62
N VAL A 42 9.53 -13.49 -3.65
CA VAL A 42 9.84 -13.64 -5.07
C VAL A 42 9.22 -12.44 -5.78
N ASP A 43 10.08 -11.64 -6.42
CA ASP A 43 9.66 -10.52 -7.26
C ASP A 43 9.05 -11.05 -8.57
N LEU A 44 7.89 -10.51 -8.95
CA LEU A 44 7.11 -10.94 -10.12
C LEU A 44 7.18 -9.98 -11.30
N THR A 45 7.63 -8.76 -11.05
CA THR A 45 7.78 -7.70 -12.06
C THR A 45 9.05 -6.92 -11.78
N ASP A 46 9.57 -6.27 -12.82
CA ASP A 46 10.62 -5.26 -12.72
C ASP A 46 9.99 -3.91 -13.10
N GLU A 47 9.92 -2.99 -12.16
CA GLU A 47 9.22 -1.72 -12.29
C GLU A 47 10.13 -0.56 -11.85
N GLU A 48 9.90 0.64 -12.38
CA GLU A 48 10.61 1.84 -11.94
C GLU A 48 9.60 2.92 -11.56
N TYR A 49 9.84 3.58 -10.42
CA TYR A 49 9.04 4.71 -9.99
C TYR A 49 9.62 6.04 -10.46
N ALA A 50 8.74 6.93 -10.90
CA ALA A 50 9.06 8.31 -11.24
C ALA A 50 7.91 9.24 -10.84
N PHE A 51 8.18 10.54 -10.71
CA PHE A 51 7.12 11.52 -10.47
C PHE A 51 6.47 11.97 -11.78
N GLY A 52 5.18 12.27 -11.73
CA GLY A 52 4.41 12.71 -12.89
C GLY A 52 4.20 14.22 -12.90
N ILE A 53 4.76 14.94 -13.86
CA ILE A 53 4.63 16.40 -14.00
C ILE A 53 3.50 16.75 -14.98
N ASP A 54 2.78 17.85 -14.75
CA ASP A 54 1.84 18.38 -15.76
C ASP A 54 2.61 18.67 -17.06
N LYS A 55 2.17 18.05 -18.16
CA LYS A 55 2.78 18.16 -19.49
C LYS A 55 2.82 19.61 -20.02
N LYS A 56 2.06 20.53 -19.41
CA LYS A 56 2.08 21.97 -19.70
C LYS A 56 3.17 22.73 -18.95
N GLN A 57 3.91 22.07 -18.05
CA GLN A 57 4.97 22.66 -17.21
C GLN A 57 6.35 22.04 -17.50
N PRO A 58 6.89 22.17 -18.74
CA PRO A 58 8.19 21.56 -19.09
C PRO A 58 9.37 22.15 -18.30
N GLU A 59 9.28 23.40 -17.85
CA GLU A 59 10.31 24.02 -17.00
C GLU A 59 10.35 23.35 -15.61
N LEU A 60 9.18 23.02 -15.03
CA LEU A 60 9.10 22.30 -13.77
C LEU A 60 9.72 20.91 -13.90
N LEU A 61 9.47 20.20 -15.01
CA LEU A 61 10.07 18.89 -15.27
C LEU A 61 11.62 18.96 -15.26
N GLU A 62 12.21 19.96 -15.91
CA GLU A 62 13.67 20.15 -15.92
C GLU A 62 14.22 20.46 -14.51
N GLN A 63 13.51 21.31 -13.76
CA GLN A 63 13.88 21.62 -12.38
C GLN A 63 13.83 20.39 -11.48
N VAL A 64 12.78 19.58 -11.59
CA VAL A 64 12.60 18.36 -10.80
C VAL A 64 13.66 17.31 -11.16
N ASN A 65 13.96 17.10 -12.45
CA ASN A 65 15.05 16.18 -12.85
C ASN A 65 16.41 16.65 -12.33
N THR A 66 16.68 17.96 -12.39
CA THR A 66 17.91 18.53 -11.81
C THR A 66 17.99 18.27 -10.31
N PHE A 67 16.87 18.43 -9.60
CA PHE A 67 16.77 18.15 -8.17
C PHE A 67 16.94 16.66 -7.84
N ILE A 68 16.29 15.75 -8.58
CA ILE A 68 16.44 14.30 -8.42
C ILE A 68 17.91 13.88 -8.61
N ALA A 69 18.55 14.38 -9.66
CA ALA A 69 19.97 14.10 -9.91
C ALA A 69 20.85 14.58 -8.73
N LYS A 70 20.58 15.77 -8.20
CA LYS A 70 21.28 16.34 -7.04
C LYS A 70 21.13 15.47 -5.79
N ILE A 71 19.90 15.11 -5.39
CA ILE A 71 19.68 14.31 -4.17
C ILE A 71 20.20 12.87 -4.29
N LYS A 72 20.33 12.35 -5.51
CA LYS A 72 21.00 11.08 -5.78
C LYS A 72 22.52 11.21 -5.67
N GLU A 73 23.11 12.27 -6.23
CA GLU A 73 24.56 12.47 -6.23
C GLU A 73 25.10 12.80 -4.83
N ASP A 74 24.37 13.60 -4.05
CA ASP A 74 24.81 14.03 -2.73
C ASP A 74 24.45 13.07 -1.58
N GLY A 75 23.72 11.98 -1.87
CA GLY A 75 23.34 10.94 -0.92
C GLY A 75 22.07 11.24 -0.11
N THR A 76 21.42 12.39 -0.34
CA THR A 76 20.18 12.75 0.37
C THR A 76 19.06 11.72 0.14
N LEU A 77 18.93 11.18 -1.08
CA LEU A 77 17.93 10.14 -1.36
C LEU A 77 18.21 8.87 -0.55
N ASP A 78 19.48 8.45 -0.45
CA ASP A 78 19.86 7.28 0.33
C ASP A 78 19.55 7.49 1.82
N GLU A 79 19.86 8.67 2.37
CA GLU A 79 19.53 9.04 3.75
C GLU A 79 18.02 9.01 4.01
N ILE A 80 17.19 9.46 3.06
CA ILE A 80 15.73 9.35 3.17
C ILE A 80 15.31 7.88 3.16
N CYS A 81 15.76 7.10 2.18
CA CYS A 81 15.44 5.68 2.04
C CYS A 81 15.83 4.87 3.29
N GLU A 82 17.00 5.14 3.89
CA GLU A 82 17.46 4.49 5.12
C GLU A 82 16.48 4.70 6.28
N LYS A 83 15.81 5.86 6.38
CA LYS A 83 14.82 6.10 7.45
C LYS A 83 13.64 5.14 7.41
N TYR A 84 13.28 4.65 6.23
CA TYR A 84 12.07 3.87 6.03
C TYR A 84 12.33 2.39 5.77
N PHE A 85 13.47 2.04 5.15
CA PHE A 85 13.82 0.64 4.89
C PHE A 85 14.65 0.00 6.02
N SER A 86 15.13 0.80 6.97
CA SER A 86 15.88 0.35 8.14
C SER A 86 15.23 0.85 9.45
N GLU A 87 15.96 0.83 10.57
CA GLU A 87 15.45 1.26 11.88
C GLU A 87 15.53 2.78 12.11
N GLY A 88 15.50 3.59 11.05
CA GLY A 88 15.52 5.05 11.18
C GLY A 88 14.19 5.63 11.66
N GLU A 89 14.19 6.92 12.00
CA GLU A 89 12.99 7.64 12.44
C GLU A 89 12.37 8.41 11.27
N PRO A 90 11.13 8.09 10.84
CA PRO A 90 10.41 8.82 9.80
C PRO A 90 10.22 10.30 10.12
N THR A 91 10.37 11.17 9.12
CA THR A 91 10.19 12.62 9.30
C THR A 91 8.76 13.03 8.97
N ALA A 92 8.12 13.76 9.87
CA ALA A 92 6.78 14.32 9.61
C ALA A 92 6.85 15.49 8.62
N VAL A 93 5.98 15.44 7.60
CA VAL A 93 5.82 16.47 6.57
C VAL A 93 4.45 17.12 6.71
N LYS A 94 4.44 18.45 6.67
CA LYS A 94 3.22 19.25 6.85
C LYS A 94 2.77 19.84 5.52
N SER A 95 1.47 19.71 5.26
CA SER A 95 0.84 20.41 4.14
C SER A 95 0.39 21.81 4.55
N ALA A 96 0.70 22.81 3.74
CA ALA A 96 0.01 24.09 3.78
C ALA A 96 -1.43 23.94 3.26
N LYS A 97 -2.21 25.00 3.45
CA LYS A 97 -3.54 25.13 2.83
C LYS A 97 -3.37 25.67 1.41
N LEU A 98 -4.11 25.11 0.45
CA LEU A 98 -4.19 25.63 -0.90
C LEU A 98 -4.66 27.10 -0.90
N ASP A 99 -3.84 27.96 -1.50
CA ASP A 99 -4.01 29.41 -1.62
C ASP A 99 -3.41 29.89 -2.95
N THR A 100 -4.30 30.11 -3.93
CA THR A 100 -3.91 30.52 -5.29
C THR A 100 -3.31 31.93 -5.36
N SER A 101 -3.20 32.65 -4.25
CA SER A 101 -2.50 33.93 -4.18
C SER A 101 -1.02 33.81 -3.80
N LYS A 102 -0.56 32.60 -3.49
CA LYS A 102 0.83 32.30 -3.11
C LYS A 102 1.51 31.42 -4.16
N GLU A 103 2.84 31.38 -4.08
CA GLU A 103 3.65 30.40 -4.81
C GLU A 103 3.62 29.08 -4.02
N GLN A 104 3.00 28.06 -4.61
CA GLN A 104 2.81 26.76 -3.98
C GLN A 104 3.17 25.64 -4.95
N LEU A 105 3.77 24.58 -4.44
CA LEU A 105 3.92 23.31 -5.13
C LEU A 105 2.74 22.41 -4.72
N VAL A 106 1.82 22.14 -5.63
CA VAL A 106 0.64 21.31 -5.35
C VAL A 106 0.91 19.86 -5.77
N VAL A 107 1.13 19.00 -4.78
CA VAL A 107 1.42 17.57 -4.96
C VAL A 107 0.13 16.75 -4.91
N ALA A 108 -0.14 15.96 -5.95
CA ALA A 108 -1.14 14.89 -5.91
C ALA A 108 -0.52 13.60 -5.38
N THR A 109 -1.19 12.95 -4.42
CA THR A 109 -0.69 11.71 -3.80
C THR A 109 -1.83 10.78 -3.36
N ASN A 110 -1.51 9.53 -3.01
CA ASN A 110 -2.38 8.60 -2.30
C ASN A 110 -1.70 8.11 -1.01
N ALA A 111 -1.89 8.82 0.09
CA ALA A 111 -1.12 8.59 1.32
C ALA A 111 -1.61 7.36 2.13
N ALA A 112 -1.57 6.18 1.51
CA ALA A 112 -1.90 4.87 2.06
C ALA A 112 -0.90 3.77 1.61
N PHE A 113 0.32 4.17 1.24
CA PHE A 113 1.34 3.36 0.58
C PHE A 113 2.69 3.50 1.29
N GLU A 114 2.74 3.10 2.57
CA GLU A 114 3.99 3.02 3.33
C GLU A 114 4.95 2.02 2.63
N PRO A 115 6.25 2.35 2.44
CA PRO A 115 7.01 3.47 3.03
C PRO A 115 7.07 4.77 2.21
N PHE A 116 6.40 4.87 1.07
CA PHE A 116 6.56 6.00 0.15
C PHE A 116 5.70 7.20 0.51
N GLU A 117 4.42 6.98 0.78
CA GLU A 117 3.50 8.02 1.20
C GLU A 117 2.42 7.47 2.12
N PHE A 118 2.31 8.02 3.32
CA PHE A 118 1.31 7.59 4.27
C PHE A 118 1.00 8.70 5.27
N THR A 119 -0.08 8.50 6.02
CA THR A 119 -0.50 9.43 7.07
C THR A 119 -0.40 8.77 8.44
N LYS A 120 0.01 9.55 9.43
CA LYS A 120 -0.07 9.18 10.84
C LYS A 120 -0.66 10.36 11.61
N GLY A 121 -1.92 10.22 12.01
CA GLY A 121 -2.70 11.36 12.50
C GLY A 121 -2.97 12.35 11.38
N ASP A 122 -2.63 13.61 11.60
CA ASP A 122 -2.83 14.70 10.63
C ASP A 122 -1.57 15.04 9.81
N GLU A 123 -0.47 14.30 10.02
CA GLU A 123 0.82 14.52 9.35
C GLU A 123 1.09 13.46 8.27
N TYR A 124 1.82 13.87 7.23
CA TYR A 124 2.27 13.02 6.14
C TYR A 124 3.67 12.51 6.41
N TYR A 125 3.96 11.30 5.95
CA TYR A 125 5.24 10.62 6.09
C TYR A 125 5.53 9.84 4.82
N GLY A 126 6.79 9.43 4.67
CA GLY A 126 7.23 8.57 3.58
C GLY A 126 8.28 9.24 2.70
N ILE A 127 8.95 8.40 1.92
CA ILE A 127 10.02 8.80 1.01
C ILE A 127 9.54 9.91 0.06
N ASP A 128 8.39 9.73 -0.59
CA ASP A 128 7.82 10.70 -1.52
C ASP A 128 7.49 12.03 -0.83
N MET A 129 7.02 11.97 0.41
CA MET A 129 6.64 13.18 1.17
C MET A 129 7.87 13.98 1.63
N GLU A 130 8.94 13.31 2.05
CA GLU A 130 10.20 13.98 2.39
C GLU A 130 10.84 14.61 1.15
N ILE A 131 10.84 13.91 0.01
CA ILE A 131 11.29 14.45 -1.28
C ILE A 131 10.43 15.66 -1.67
N ALA A 132 9.11 15.59 -1.52
CA ALA A 132 8.20 16.70 -1.82
C ALA A 132 8.50 17.96 -0.98
N SER A 133 8.81 17.77 0.30
CA SER A 133 9.19 18.87 1.20
C SER A 133 10.48 19.55 0.74
N LEU A 134 11.52 18.76 0.44
CA LEU A 134 12.80 19.28 -0.03
C LEU A 134 12.69 19.95 -1.40
N LEU A 135 11.87 19.39 -2.31
CA LEU A 135 11.61 19.98 -3.61
C LEU A 135 10.92 21.34 -3.48
N ALA A 136 9.90 21.44 -2.61
CA ALA A 136 9.23 22.72 -2.36
C ALA A 136 10.20 23.78 -1.81
N GLU A 137 11.13 23.39 -0.93
CA GLU A 137 12.20 24.27 -0.43
C GLU A 137 13.15 24.71 -1.56
N GLU A 138 13.60 23.78 -2.42
CA GLU A 138 14.47 24.09 -3.58
C GLU A 138 13.79 25.08 -4.54
N LEU A 139 12.48 24.93 -4.76
CA LEU A 139 11.67 25.81 -5.60
C LEU A 139 11.26 27.11 -4.92
N ASN A 140 11.54 27.28 -3.61
CA ASN A 140 11.08 28.40 -2.78
C ASN A 140 9.54 28.54 -2.74
N GLN A 141 8.81 27.42 -2.72
CA GLN A 141 7.34 27.37 -2.72
C GLN A 141 6.79 26.76 -1.42
N GLU A 142 5.53 27.08 -1.07
CA GLU A 142 4.84 26.35 0.00
C GLU A 142 4.34 24.99 -0.50
N LEU A 143 4.65 23.90 0.21
CA LEU A 143 4.14 22.58 -0.12
C LEU A 143 2.65 22.45 0.21
N VAL A 144 1.84 22.03 -0.76
CA VAL A 144 0.43 21.66 -0.58
C VAL A 144 0.23 20.23 -1.05
N ILE A 145 -0.24 19.36 -0.16
CA ILE A 145 -0.50 17.95 -0.45
C ILE A 145 -1.99 17.74 -0.67
N GLN A 146 -2.35 17.20 -1.83
CA GLN A 146 -3.69 16.78 -2.21
C GLN A 146 -3.76 15.24 -2.19
N ASN A 147 -4.22 14.70 -1.06
CA ASN A 147 -4.42 13.27 -0.88
C ASN A 147 -5.74 12.82 -1.53
N MET A 148 -5.68 11.87 -2.46
CA MET A 148 -6.81 11.39 -3.25
C MET A 148 -6.73 9.88 -3.52
N ASP A 149 -7.72 9.34 -4.22
CA ASP A 149 -7.68 7.94 -4.68
C ASP A 149 -6.61 7.80 -5.77
N PHE A 150 -5.90 6.66 -5.79
CA PHE A 150 -4.70 6.48 -6.61
C PHE A 150 -4.96 6.68 -8.12
N ASP A 151 -6.09 6.18 -8.61
CA ASP A 151 -6.54 6.36 -10.00
C ASP A 151 -6.80 7.83 -10.39
N ALA A 152 -6.99 8.71 -9.41
CA ALA A 152 -7.18 10.15 -9.65
C ALA A 152 -5.86 10.94 -9.69
N VAL A 153 -4.73 10.37 -9.27
CA VAL A 153 -3.46 11.09 -9.08
C VAL A 153 -2.95 11.68 -10.41
N CYS A 154 -2.67 10.83 -11.41
CA CYS A 154 -2.19 11.30 -12.72
C CYS A 154 -3.24 12.15 -13.45
N LEU A 155 -4.53 11.82 -13.31
CA LEU A 155 -5.62 12.58 -13.90
C LEU A 155 -5.69 14.02 -13.35
N SER A 156 -5.47 14.20 -12.05
CA SER A 156 -5.46 15.52 -11.40
C SER A 156 -4.35 16.40 -11.98
N VAL A 157 -3.17 15.84 -12.19
CA VAL A 157 -2.02 16.52 -12.79
C VAL A 157 -2.28 16.84 -14.27
N GLY A 158 -2.75 15.88 -15.07
CA GLY A 158 -3.09 16.11 -16.48
C GLY A 158 -4.20 17.16 -16.70
N GLN A 159 -5.07 17.35 -15.71
CA GLN A 159 -6.09 18.39 -15.67
C GLN A 159 -5.59 19.74 -15.11
N SER A 160 -4.30 19.86 -14.80
CA SER A 160 -3.68 21.05 -14.20
C SER A 160 -4.31 21.47 -12.86
N LYS A 161 -4.82 20.50 -12.09
CA LYS A 161 -5.30 20.73 -10.71
C LYS A 161 -4.19 20.59 -9.67
N CYS A 162 -3.17 19.81 -9.99
CA CYS A 162 -1.94 19.64 -9.24
C CYS A 162 -0.75 19.78 -10.19
N ASP A 163 0.41 20.14 -9.67
CA ASP A 163 1.62 20.39 -10.48
C ASP A 163 2.41 19.10 -10.71
N ILE A 164 2.46 18.25 -9.69
CA ILE A 164 3.26 17.01 -9.66
C ILE A 164 2.50 15.90 -8.96
N ALA A 165 2.65 14.68 -9.45
CA ALA A 165 2.18 13.45 -8.84
C ALA A 165 3.35 12.72 -8.18
N MET A 166 3.23 12.46 -6.87
CA MET A 166 4.22 11.75 -6.06
C MET A 166 3.47 10.72 -5.22
N ALA A 167 3.45 9.48 -5.70
CA ALA A 167 2.66 8.40 -5.13
C ALA A 167 3.23 7.01 -5.51
N GLY A 168 4.55 6.80 -5.42
CA GLY A 168 5.18 5.54 -5.82
C GLY A 168 4.78 5.10 -7.24
N LEU A 169 4.79 6.02 -8.20
CA LEU A 169 4.18 5.79 -9.51
C LEU A 169 5.10 5.00 -10.43
N THR A 170 4.75 3.76 -10.74
CA THR A 170 5.37 3.02 -11.86
C THR A 170 5.24 3.79 -13.18
N VAL A 171 6.35 3.92 -13.91
CA VAL A 171 6.37 4.45 -15.27
C VAL A 171 5.64 3.51 -16.22
N ASN A 172 4.61 4.01 -16.92
CA ASN A 172 3.92 3.27 -17.99
C ASN A 172 3.30 4.21 -19.04
N GLU A 173 2.90 3.67 -20.19
CA GLU A 173 2.41 4.49 -21.31
C GLU A 173 1.06 5.15 -21.01
N GLU A 174 0.11 4.42 -20.39
CA GLU A 174 -1.20 4.96 -19.99
C GLU A 174 -1.06 6.23 -19.12
N ARG A 175 -0.22 6.18 -18.08
CA ARG A 175 0.06 7.33 -17.20
C ARG A 175 0.80 8.43 -17.95
N ALA A 176 1.72 8.07 -18.86
CA ALA A 176 2.45 9.03 -19.70
C ALA A 176 1.54 9.79 -20.68
N GLU A 177 0.32 9.32 -20.94
CA GLU A 177 -0.69 10.12 -21.63
C GLU A 177 -1.09 11.35 -20.82
N GLN A 178 -1.21 11.21 -19.49
CA GLN A 178 -1.67 12.23 -18.55
C GLN A 178 -0.54 13.13 -18.04
N VAL A 179 0.64 12.56 -17.78
CA VAL A 179 1.78 13.24 -17.15
C VAL A 179 3.06 13.11 -17.98
N ALA A 180 4.02 14.00 -17.75
CA ALA A 180 5.40 13.81 -18.18
C ALA A 180 6.20 13.24 -17.01
N PHE A 181 6.76 12.04 -17.16
CA PHE A 181 7.56 11.43 -16.11
C PHE A 181 8.92 12.11 -15.95
N THR A 182 9.36 12.23 -14.70
CA THR A 182 10.74 12.58 -14.33
C THR A 182 11.69 11.42 -14.63
N ASP A 183 12.98 11.64 -14.38
CA ASP A 183 13.91 10.53 -14.19
C ASP A 183 13.43 9.65 -13.02
N THR A 184 13.68 8.34 -13.13
CA THR A 184 13.25 7.35 -12.12
C THR A 184 14.02 7.55 -10.83
N TYR A 185 13.46 7.20 -9.67
CA TYR A 185 14.12 7.34 -8.35
C TYR A 185 14.15 6.06 -7.53
N TYR A 186 13.38 5.03 -7.90
CA TYR A 186 13.29 3.78 -7.15
C TYR A 186 12.95 2.61 -8.10
N GLU A 187 13.54 1.44 -7.83
CA GLU A 187 13.23 0.17 -8.51
C GLU A 187 12.22 -0.61 -7.66
N ALA A 188 11.09 -0.99 -8.25
CA ALA A 188 9.97 -1.67 -7.59
C ALA A 188 9.66 -3.01 -8.27
N SER A 189 8.81 -3.80 -7.61
CA SER A 189 8.38 -5.12 -8.06
C SER A 189 7.09 -5.51 -7.37
N GLN A 190 6.21 -6.26 -8.04
CA GLN A 190 5.03 -6.87 -7.43
C GLN A 190 5.41 -8.14 -6.66
N ARG A 191 4.74 -8.36 -5.52
CA ARG A 191 4.83 -9.60 -4.74
C ARG A 191 3.45 -10.10 -4.33
N LEU A 192 3.40 -11.42 -4.13
CA LEU A 192 2.21 -12.10 -3.64
C LEU A 192 2.21 -12.13 -2.10
N ILE A 193 1.07 -11.78 -1.51
CA ILE A 193 0.77 -11.98 -0.09
C ILE A 193 -0.27 -13.09 0.02
N VAL A 194 -0.02 -14.03 0.93
CA VAL A 194 -0.88 -15.18 1.19
C VAL A 194 -1.16 -15.32 2.69
N SER A 195 -2.17 -16.09 3.09
CA SER A 195 -2.33 -16.44 4.51
C SER A 195 -1.12 -17.22 5.01
N SER A 196 -0.70 -17.02 6.26
CA SER A 196 0.51 -17.65 6.80
C SER A 196 0.45 -19.19 6.82
N ASP A 197 -0.75 -19.78 6.86
CA ASP A 197 -0.94 -21.23 6.80
C ASP A 197 -0.96 -21.80 5.37
N ASN A 198 -0.92 -20.94 4.35
CA ASN A 198 -0.82 -21.35 2.95
C ASN A 198 0.61 -21.82 2.64
N THR A 199 0.77 -23.10 2.30
CA THR A 199 2.08 -23.69 1.98
C THR A 199 2.29 -23.94 0.49
N ALA A 200 1.38 -23.49 -0.39
CA ALA A 200 1.42 -23.80 -1.82
C ALA A 200 2.66 -23.22 -2.52
N PHE A 201 3.20 -22.12 -2.02
CA PHE A 201 4.30 -21.36 -2.61
C PHE A 201 5.64 -21.52 -1.87
N ASP A 202 5.73 -22.37 -0.83
CA ASP A 202 6.93 -22.47 0.02
C ASP A 202 8.18 -22.94 -0.75
N ASP A 203 7.97 -23.73 -1.81
CA ASP A 203 9.02 -24.27 -2.66
C ASP A 203 9.41 -23.35 -3.83
N CYS A 204 8.66 -22.26 -4.07
CA CYS A 204 8.99 -21.30 -5.14
C CYS A 204 10.33 -20.60 -4.85
N LYS A 205 11.14 -20.41 -5.89
CA LYS A 205 12.47 -19.76 -5.80
C LYS A 205 12.64 -18.64 -6.81
N GLU A 206 11.87 -18.66 -7.89
CA GLU A 206 11.90 -17.68 -8.97
C GLU A 206 10.48 -17.36 -9.45
N ALA A 207 10.31 -16.25 -10.17
CA ALA A 207 9.01 -15.76 -10.64
C ALA A 207 8.22 -16.86 -11.37
N ALA A 208 8.90 -17.62 -12.25
CA ALA A 208 8.31 -18.71 -13.02
C ALA A 208 7.64 -19.80 -12.16
N ASP A 209 8.15 -20.07 -10.94
CA ASP A 209 7.53 -21.05 -10.04
C ASP A 209 6.19 -20.53 -9.50
N VAL A 210 6.14 -19.25 -9.13
CA VAL A 210 4.94 -18.59 -8.61
C VAL A 210 3.92 -18.44 -9.74
N GLU A 211 4.35 -17.95 -10.89
CA GLU A 211 3.54 -17.79 -12.10
C GLU A 211 2.86 -19.09 -12.52
N LYS A 212 3.59 -20.20 -12.47
CA LYS A 212 3.02 -21.52 -12.79
C LYS A 212 1.83 -21.85 -11.89
N LEU A 213 1.94 -21.59 -10.59
CA LEU A 213 0.86 -21.83 -9.63
C LEU A 213 -0.30 -20.85 -9.82
N LEU A 214 0.01 -19.57 -10.08
CA LEU A 214 -1.01 -18.55 -10.37
C LEU A 214 -1.79 -18.87 -11.66
N ASN A 215 -1.16 -19.49 -12.65
CA ASN A 215 -1.82 -19.94 -13.89
C ASN A 215 -2.68 -21.20 -13.71
N GLU A 216 -2.58 -21.92 -12.58
CA GLU A 216 -3.44 -23.05 -12.24
C GLU A 216 -4.73 -22.62 -11.50
N LEU A 217 -4.84 -21.33 -11.15
CA LEU A 217 -6.02 -20.75 -10.51
C LEU A 217 -7.25 -20.76 -11.44
N LYS A 218 -8.39 -20.45 -10.85
CA LYS A 218 -9.71 -20.44 -11.51
C LYS A 218 -10.46 -19.19 -11.10
N GLU A 219 -11.52 -18.86 -11.86
CA GLU A 219 -12.44 -17.74 -11.58
C GLU A 219 -13.07 -17.76 -10.18
N SER A 220 -13.06 -18.93 -9.50
CA SER A 220 -13.50 -19.04 -8.10
C SER A 220 -12.46 -18.57 -7.09
N ASP A 221 -11.18 -18.57 -7.48
CA ASP A 221 -10.06 -18.06 -6.70
C ASP A 221 -9.96 -16.54 -6.93
N SER A 222 -9.50 -15.82 -5.92
CA SER A 222 -9.58 -14.37 -5.87
C SER A 222 -8.26 -13.73 -5.44
N ILE A 223 -7.87 -12.68 -6.17
CA ILE A 223 -6.66 -11.91 -5.91
C ILE A 223 -7.06 -10.45 -5.66
N GLY A 224 -6.75 -9.95 -4.47
CA GLY A 224 -6.96 -8.57 -4.07
C GLY A 224 -5.84 -7.65 -4.54
N VAL A 225 -6.20 -6.47 -5.05
CA VAL A 225 -5.26 -5.44 -5.52
C VAL A 225 -5.78 -4.05 -5.17
N GLN A 226 -4.89 -3.05 -5.11
CA GLN A 226 -5.33 -1.65 -5.14
C GLN A 226 -5.77 -1.27 -6.55
N ALA A 227 -6.85 -0.50 -6.68
CA ALA A 227 -7.37 -0.08 -7.98
C ALA A 227 -6.37 0.83 -8.72
N GLY A 228 -6.16 0.56 -10.02
CA GLY A 228 -5.31 1.35 -10.92
C GLY A 228 -3.80 1.06 -10.81
N THR A 229 -3.39 0.03 -10.06
CA THR A 229 -1.98 -0.34 -9.92
C THR A 229 -1.54 -1.39 -10.94
N THR A 230 -0.24 -1.54 -11.12
CA THR A 230 0.37 -2.59 -11.95
C THR A 230 0.01 -4.00 -11.47
N GLY A 231 -0.20 -4.17 -10.16
CA GLY A 231 -0.79 -5.38 -9.60
C GLY A 231 -2.14 -5.73 -10.23
N GLN A 232 -3.06 -4.76 -10.42
CA GLN A 232 -4.33 -4.99 -11.12
C GLN A 232 -4.10 -5.44 -12.57
N TYR A 233 -3.22 -4.74 -13.29
CA TYR A 233 -2.89 -5.04 -14.69
C TYR A 233 -2.28 -6.43 -14.84
N TYR A 234 -1.48 -6.88 -13.86
CA TYR A 234 -0.91 -8.22 -13.85
C TYR A 234 -1.99 -9.30 -13.78
N ILE A 235 -3.06 -9.07 -12.99
CA ILE A 235 -4.17 -10.04 -12.87
C ILE A 235 -5.11 -9.96 -14.07
N GLU A 236 -5.52 -8.77 -14.50
CA GLU A 236 -6.50 -8.58 -15.57
C GLU A 236 -5.92 -8.76 -16.98
N GLY A 237 -4.59 -8.64 -17.10
CA GLY A 237 -3.86 -8.64 -18.36
C GLY A 237 -3.71 -7.24 -18.94
N ASP A 238 -2.57 -7.01 -19.58
CA ASP A 238 -2.21 -5.76 -20.20
C ASP A 238 -1.19 -6.01 -21.33
N GLU A 239 -1.53 -5.62 -22.56
CA GLU A 239 -0.69 -5.91 -23.73
C GLU A 239 0.61 -5.09 -23.73
N GLU A 240 0.59 -3.87 -23.17
CA GLU A 240 1.75 -2.97 -23.15
C GLU A 240 2.81 -3.49 -22.18
N TRP A 241 2.37 -4.01 -21.03
CA TRP A 241 3.21 -4.70 -20.06
C TRP A 241 3.57 -6.14 -20.46
N GLY A 242 2.88 -6.70 -21.44
CA GLY A 242 3.02 -8.10 -21.81
C GLY A 242 2.46 -9.06 -20.75
N PHE A 243 1.52 -8.59 -19.91
CA PHE A 243 0.84 -9.40 -18.92
C PHE A 243 -0.31 -10.17 -19.59
N PRO A 244 -0.26 -11.52 -19.63
CA PRO A 244 -1.31 -12.31 -20.27
C PRO A 244 -2.63 -12.32 -19.48
N GLY A 245 -2.62 -11.81 -18.25
CA GLY A 245 -3.69 -11.96 -17.27
C GLY A 245 -3.67 -13.34 -16.60
N LEU A 246 -4.34 -13.44 -15.46
CA LEU A 246 -4.46 -14.65 -14.67
C LEU A 246 -5.89 -15.19 -14.71
N PRO A 247 -6.09 -16.51 -14.62
CA PRO A 247 -7.41 -17.13 -14.62
C PRO A 247 -8.15 -16.97 -13.28
N ALA A 248 -7.91 -15.90 -12.52
CA ALA A 248 -8.46 -15.66 -11.19
C ALA A 248 -9.29 -14.37 -11.17
N LYS A 249 -10.24 -14.28 -10.24
CA LYS A 249 -11.04 -13.07 -10.06
C LYS A 249 -10.20 -11.95 -9.44
N CYS A 250 -9.97 -10.87 -10.19
CA CYS A 250 -9.42 -9.64 -9.66
C CYS A 250 -10.45 -8.93 -8.75
N VAL A 251 -10.05 -8.58 -7.52
CA VAL A 251 -10.87 -7.84 -6.56
C VAL A 251 -10.16 -6.55 -6.20
N THR A 252 -10.73 -5.41 -6.59
CA THR A 252 -10.10 -4.10 -6.38
C THR A 252 -10.49 -3.48 -5.05
N TYR A 253 -9.52 -2.83 -4.41
CA TYR A 253 -9.66 -2.12 -3.15
C TYR A 253 -9.16 -0.68 -3.29
N LYS A 254 -9.59 0.16 -2.35
CA LYS A 254 -9.12 1.55 -2.27
C LYS A 254 -7.64 1.65 -1.87
N ASN A 255 -7.15 0.69 -1.08
CA ASN A 255 -5.74 0.55 -0.73
C ASN A 255 -5.42 -0.91 -0.41
N SER A 256 -4.14 -1.25 -0.46
CA SER A 256 -3.62 -2.61 -0.25
C SER A 256 -3.84 -3.15 1.17
N SER A 257 -3.87 -2.28 2.19
CA SER A 257 -4.15 -2.70 3.57
C SER A 257 -5.55 -3.29 3.73
N LEU A 258 -6.56 -2.76 3.03
CA LEU A 258 -7.91 -3.33 3.01
C LEU A 258 -7.93 -4.70 2.34
N ALA A 259 -7.15 -4.90 1.26
CA ALA A 259 -7.03 -6.19 0.60
C ALA A 259 -6.44 -7.24 1.54
N VAL A 260 -5.34 -6.92 2.25
CA VAL A 260 -4.71 -7.85 3.21
C VAL A 260 -5.62 -8.14 4.41
N GLN A 261 -6.40 -7.15 4.87
CA GLN A 261 -7.42 -7.41 5.90
C GLN A 261 -8.49 -8.40 5.40
N ASP A 262 -8.94 -8.28 4.15
CA ASP A 262 -9.95 -9.17 3.58
C ASP A 262 -9.41 -10.60 3.38
N LEU A 263 -8.14 -10.71 3.00
CA LEU A 263 -7.39 -11.97 2.97
C LEU A 263 -7.36 -12.64 4.35
N ILE A 264 -7.01 -11.90 5.41
CA ILE A 264 -6.99 -12.44 6.78
C ILE A 264 -8.38 -12.87 7.26
N ASN A 265 -9.42 -12.14 6.85
CA ASN A 265 -10.79 -12.53 7.13
C ASN A 265 -11.21 -13.82 6.40
N GLY A 266 -10.47 -14.21 5.35
CA GLY A 266 -10.74 -15.40 4.52
C GLY A 266 -11.78 -15.14 3.43
N ASN A 267 -11.96 -13.88 3.03
CA ASN A 267 -12.91 -13.49 1.99
C ASN A 267 -12.27 -13.50 0.59
N ILE A 268 -10.95 -13.39 0.52
CA ILE A 268 -10.14 -13.56 -0.70
C ILE A 268 -8.95 -14.49 -0.45
N ASP A 269 -8.37 -15.04 -1.52
CA ASP A 269 -7.34 -16.09 -1.42
C ASP A 269 -5.91 -15.55 -1.39
N TYR A 270 -5.67 -14.47 -2.15
CA TYR A 270 -4.35 -13.85 -2.31
C TYR A 270 -4.43 -12.34 -2.44
N VAL A 271 -3.30 -11.65 -2.29
CA VAL A 271 -3.17 -10.21 -2.54
C VAL A 271 -1.90 -9.95 -3.34
N MET A 272 -1.96 -9.08 -4.35
CA MET A 272 -0.80 -8.66 -5.15
C MET A 272 -0.50 -7.19 -4.87
N VAL A 273 0.72 -6.91 -4.39
CA VAL A 273 1.16 -5.58 -3.92
C VAL A 273 2.66 -5.42 -4.16
N ASP A 274 3.10 -4.19 -4.39
CA ASP A 274 4.51 -3.81 -4.47
C ASP A 274 5.33 -4.30 -3.26
N ALA A 275 6.56 -4.75 -3.50
CA ALA A 275 7.38 -5.48 -2.54
C ALA A 275 7.61 -4.73 -1.22
N ALA A 276 7.96 -3.44 -1.31
CA ALA A 276 8.22 -2.60 -0.16
C ALA A 276 6.95 -2.39 0.70
N PRO A 277 5.81 -1.95 0.12
CA PRO A 277 4.55 -1.87 0.86
C PRO A 277 4.02 -3.19 1.36
N ALA A 278 4.21 -4.29 0.62
CA ALA A 278 3.80 -5.61 1.06
C ALA A 278 4.43 -5.97 2.42
N LYS A 279 5.70 -5.61 2.61
CA LYS A 279 6.43 -5.75 3.88
C LYS A 279 5.77 -4.95 5.01
N CYS A 280 5.65 -3.64 4.83
CA CYS A 280 5.09 -2.74 5.85
C CYS A 280 3.66 -3.15 6.24
N ILE A 281 2.80 -3.43 5.26
CA ILE A 281 1.41 -3.83 5.47
C ILE A 281 1.33 -5.16 6.23
N THR A 282 2.10 -6.17 5.81
CA THR A 282 2.08 -7.49 6.43
C THR A 282 2.58 -7.45 7.87
N GLU A 283 3.65 -6.71 8.15
CA GLU A 283 4.19 -6.51 9.50
C GLU A 283 3.15 -5.83 10.41
N ALA A 284 2.64 -4.66 10.00
CA ALA A 284 1.67 -3.89 10.78
C ALA A 284 0.39 -4.68 11.07
N ILE A 285 -0.17 -5.35 10.06
CA ILE A 285 -1.40 -6.12 10.24
C ILE A 285 -1.17 -7.33 11.15
N ASN A 286 -0.05 -8.05 11.01
CA ASN A 286 0.26 -9.20 11.86
C ASN A 286 0.47 -8.81 13.34
N GLU A 287 0.98 -7.61 13.62
CA GLU A 287 1.10 -7.08 14.98
C GLU A 287 -0.26 -6.81 15.63
N MET A 288 -1.29 -6.50 14.85
CA MET A 288 -2.64 -6.21 15.34
C MET A 288 -3.47 -7.46 15.70
N GLN A 289 -3.06 -8.64 15.21
CA GLN A 289 -3.75 -9.91 15.42
C GLN A 289 -3.41 -10.53 16.79
#